data_AF-A0A9P9N8Y5-F1
#
_entry.id   AF-A0A9P9N8Y5-F1
#
_cell.length_a   1.000
_cell.length_b   1.000
_cell.length_c   1.000
_cell.angle_alpha   90.00
_cell.angle_beta   90.00
_cell.angle_gamma   90.00
#
_symmetry.space_group_name_H-M   'P 1'
#
loop_
_entity.id
_entity.type
_entity.pdbx_description
1 polymer ?
#
loop_
_entity_poly.entity_id
_entity_poly.type
_entity_poly.pdbx_seq_one_letter_code
_entity_poly.pdbx_strand_id
1 'polypeptide(L)'
;MATNAESSDTAQSNDPKASIQAEWNSIKGITAIFREIYNTIFEEAEIKPISRVERGDPLELTPYFTTSRTYTIFYDANPPEQTWVKGKDAFPPGTSRELKMGILKLHTCDMSVHLLHSHLTKALETIGARVDWGCVAPKPHILIKGSSTNFHFPLHSTFCITSSTGNEFIADFTIEQLGYEESGWFCNKDTYLENCTMDARWRAGTVAEADMLKQSLSTNDFALCVGETIRVVCNEIDWKEYEKLSEPDRELWLQARMTIVKQRAREENRLNDKDDE
;
A
#
# COMPACT_ATOMS: atom_id res chain seq x y z
N MET A 1 17.82 -1.43 67.51
CA MET A 1 17.85 -2.12 66.19
C MET A 1 17.13 -1.21 65.21
N ALA A 2 17.87 -0.46 64.40
CA ALA A 2 17.33 0.42 63.37
C ALA A 2 17.71 -0.19 62.02
N THR A 3 16.71 -0.57 61.23
CA THR A 3 16.87 -1.11 59.89
C THR A 3 16.75 0.02 58.89
N ASN A 4 17.87 0.36 58.25
CA ASN A 4 17.93 1.23 57.08
C ASN A 4 17.29 0.52 55.89
N ALA A 5 16.25 1.11 55.31
CA ALA A 5 15.73 0.74 54.01
C ALA A 5 16.44 1.58 52.95
N GLU A 6 17.36 0.98 52.22
CA GLU A 6 17.96 1.58 51.03
C GLU A 6 16.93 1.51 49.89
N SER A 7 16.38 2.67 49.49
CA SER A 7 15.61 2.78 48.26
C SER A 7 16.58 2.83 47.08
N SER A 8 16.64 1.74 46.31
CA SER A 8 17.35 1.74 45.03
C SER A 8 16.52 2.47 43.99
N ASP A 9 16.77 3.77 43.82
CA ASP A 9 16.34 4.52 42.65
C ASP A 9 17.09 3.99 41.42
N THR A 10 16.47 3.04 40.73
CA THR A 10 16.86 2.66 39.37
C THR A 10 16.52 3.81 38.43
N ALA A 11 17.51 4.68 38.20
CA ALA A 11 17.44 5.70 37.17
C ALA A 11 17.17 5.04 35.80
N GLN A 12 15.92 5.11 35.34
CA GLN A 12 15.56 4.80 33.96
C GLN A 12 16.36 5.74 33.06
N SER A 13 17.25 5.18 32.24
CA SER A 13 18.01 6.00 31.28
C SER A 13 17.04 6.53 30.23
N ASN A 14 16.71 7.81 30.32
CA ASN A 14 15.97 8.56 29.31
C ASN A 14 16.87 8.84 28.11
N ASP A 15 17.30 7.81 27.37
CA ASP A 15 17.95 8.01 26.07
C ASP A 15 16.87 8.26 25.02
N PRO A 16 16.73 9.49 24.48
CA PRO A 16 15.69 9.81 23.50
C PRO A 16 15.81 8.96 22.23
N LYS A 17 17.03 8.52 21.87
CA LYS A 17 17.25 7.67 20.68
C LYS A 17 16.67 6.28 20.86
N ALA A 18 16.82 5.70 22.06
CA ALA A 18 16.23 4.41 22.38
C ALA A 18 14.70 4.48 22.33
N SER A 19 14.11 5.60 22.76
CA SER A 19 12.66 5.84 22.68
C SER A 19 12.17 5.88 21.24
N ILE A 20 12.82 6.64 20.35
CA ILE A 20 12.43 6.77 18.94
C ILE A 20 12.52 5.42 18.22
N GLN A 21 13.60 4.65 18.46
CA GLN A 21 13.77 3.35 17.82
C GLN A 21 12.70 2.33 18.27
N ALA A 22 12.30 2.36 19.54
CA ALA A 22 11.23 1.51 20.04
C ALA A 22 9.88 1.85 19.39
N GLU A 23 9.55 3.14 19.27
CA GLU A 23 8.35 3.61 18.56
C GLU A 23 8.36 3.22 17.09
N TRP A 24 9.49 3.43 16.41
CA TRP A 24 9.68 3.01 15.03
C TRP A 24 9.38 1.52 14.86
N ASN A 25 9.98 0.67 15.69
CA ASN A 25 9.80 -0.77 15.60
C ASN A 25 8.35 -1.18 15.85
N SER A 26 7.70 -0.56 16.84
CA SER A 26 6.31 -0.85 17.17
C SER A 26 5.36 -0.43 16.04
N ILE A 27 5.45 0.81 15.57
CA ILE A 27 4.61 1.34 14.49
C ILE A 27 4.86 0.58 13.18
N LYS A 28 6.14 0.38 12.81
CA LYS A 28 6.50 -0.36 11.60
C LYS A 28 5.99 -1.79 11.65
N GLY A 29 6.07 -2.46 12.80
CA GLY A 29 5.56 -3.82 13.00
C GLY A 29 4.07 -3.94 12.70
N ILE A 30 3.24 -3.09 13.32
CA ILE A 30 1.79 -3.05 13.08
C ILE A 30 1.50 -2.70 11.61
N THR A 31 2.15 -1.67 11.09
CA THR A 31 1.91 -1.14 9.74
C THR A 31 2.34 -2.13 8.65
N ALA A 32 3.38 -2.93 8.89
CA ALA A 32 3.89 -3.91 7.94
C ALA A 32 2.84 -4.97 7.59
N ILE A 33 1.98 -5.35 8.54
CA ILE A 33 0.92 -6.33 8.30
C ILE A 33 -0.08 -5.80 7.27
N PHE A 34 -0.47 -4.52 7.36
CA PHE A 34 -1.38 -3.91 6.39
C PHE A 34 -0.75 -3.84 5.00
N ARG A 35 0.55 -3.55 4.92
CA ARG A 35 1.29 -3.60 3.66
C ARG A 35 1.36 -5.02 3.08
N GLU A 36 1.59 -6.03 3.92
CA GLU A 36 1.58 -7.45 3.54
C GLU A 36 0.23 -7.83 2.94
N ILE A 37 -0.87 -7.55 3.66
CA ILE A 37 -2.24 -7.75 3.18
C ILE A 37 -2.46 -7.09 1.82
N TYR A 38 -2.08 -5.82 1.69
CA TYR A 38 -2.23 -5.08 0.44
C TYR A 38 -1.44 -5.72 -0.70
N ASN A 39 -0.17 -6.06 -0.48
CA ASN A 39 0.68 -6.70 -1.49
C ASN A 39 0.10 -8.05 -1.93
N THR A 40 -0.26 -8.91 -0.99
CA THR A 40 -0.82 -10.23 -1.28
C THR A 40 -2.11 -10.12 -2.08
N ILE A 41 -3.01 -9.19 -1.73
CA ILE A 41 -4.25 -8.99 -2.49
C ILE A 41 -3.95 -8.63 -3.94
N PHE A 42 -2.97 -7.78 -4.19
CA PHE A 42 -2.59 -7.39 -5.56
C PHE A 42 -1.87 -8.50 -6.33
N GLU A 43 -1.04 -9.28 -5.66
CA GLU A 43 -0.37 -10.45 -6.25
C GLU A 43 -1.37 -11.56 -6.62
N GLU A 44 -2.46 -11.70 -5.86
CA GLU A 44 -3.50 -12.72 -6.03
C GLU A 44 -4.72 -12.25 -6.82
N ALA A 45 -4.86 -10.94 -7.04
CA ALA A 45 -5.93 -10.38 -7.84
C ALA A 45 -5.81 -10.87 -9.29
N GLU A 46 -6.96 -11.11 -9.92
CA GLU A 46 -7.03 -11.53 -11.31
C GLU A 46 -6.90 -10.30 -12.21
N ILE A 47 -5.86 -10.29 -13.06
CA ILE A 47 -5.61 -9.21 -14.02
C ILE A 47 -5.41 -9.76 -15.43
N LYS A 48 -5.47 -8.86 -16.42
CA LYS A 48 -5.14 -9.20 -17.81
C LYS A 48 -3.64 -9.48 -17.91
N PRO A 49 -3.22 -10.59 -18.55
CA PRO A 49 -1.83 -10.87 -18.83
C PRO A 49 -1.17 -9.72 -19.58
N ILE A 50 0.02 -9.35 -19.13
CA ILE A 50 0.88 -8.36 -19.78
C ILE A 50 1.73 -9.11 -20.80
N SER A 51 1.57 -8.76 -22.08
CA SER A 51 2.25 -9.43 -23.18
C SER A 51 3.73 -9.06 -23.22
N ARG A 52 4.05 -7.78 -22.97
CA ARG A 52 5.43 -7.29 -22.86
C ARG A 52 5.51 -5.99 -22.07
N VAL A 53 6.70 -5.74 -21.54
CA VAL A 53 7.07 -4.47 -20.91
C VAL A 53 8.30 -3.94 -21.63
N GLU A 54 8.19 -2.77 -22.28
CA GLU A 54 9.29 -2.16 -23.01
C GLU A 54 9.86 -0.98 -22.24
N ARG A 55 11.19 -0.94 -22.14
CA ARG A 55 11.90 0.23 -21.64
C ARG A 55 12.03 1.24 -22.78
N GLY A 56 11.53 2.45 -22.55
CA GLY A 56 11.68 3.58 -23.46
C GLY A 56 12.67 4.62 -22.94
N ASP A 57 12.86 5.66 -23.75
CA ASP A 57 13.63 6.83 -23.37
C ASP A 57 12.93 7.63 -22.25
N PRO A 58 13.70 8.42 -21.48
CA PRO A 58 13.13 9.37 -20.54
C PRO A 58 12.14 10.31 -21.24
N LEU A 59 11.00 10.57 -20.59
CA LEU A 59 10.03 11.51 -21.12
C LEU A 59 10.51 12.95 -20.84
N GLU A 60 10.66 13.77 -21.88
CA GLU A 60 10.95 15.20 -21.79
C GLU A 60 9.71 16.01 -21.36
N LEU A 61 8.95 15.53 -20.38
CA LEU A 61 7.72 16.19 -19.93
C LEU A 61 8.02 17.36 -19.00
N THR A 62 9.00 17.19 -18.10
CA THR A 62 9.42 18.21 -17.15
C THR A 62 10.92 18.05 -16.86
N PRO A 63 11.63 19.11 -16.44
CA PRO A 63 13.02 19.01 -16.01
C PRO A 63 13.24 18.04 -14.84
N TYR A 64 12.18 17.65 -14.12
CA TYR A 64 12.25 16.75 -12.98
C TYR A 64 12.29 15.27 -13.35
N PHE A 65 11.93 14.90 -14.59
CA PHE A 65 11.87 13.51 -15.04
C PHE A 65 13.01 13.11 -15.98
N THR A 66 13.97 13.99 -16.22
CA THR A 66 15.04 13.76 -17.22
C THR A 66 15.92 12.55 -16.90
N THR A 67 15.95 12.12 -15.64
CA THR A 67 16.70 10.94 -15.18
C THR A 67 15.83 9.69 -15.03
N SER A 68 14.50 9.83 -15.08
CA SER A 68 13.58 8.73 -14.82
C SER A 68 13.48 7.81 -16.04
N ARG A 69 13.52 6.50 -15.82
CA ARG A 69 13.35 5.51 -16.90
C ARG A 69 11.87 5.33 -17.20
N THR A 70 11.51 5.28 -18.47
CA THR A 70 10.11 5.05 -18.87
C THR A 70 9.90 3.57 -19.19
N TYR A 71 8.79 3.00 -18.72
CA TYR A 71 8.32 1.67 -19.06
C TYR A 71 6.92 1.75 -19.67
N THR A 72 6.74 1.08 -20.81
CA THR A 72 5.44 0.97 -21.49
C THR A 72 4.91 -0.45 -21.34
N ILE A 73 3.70 -0.57 -20.82
CA ILE A 73 2.98 -1.84 -20.64
C ILE A 73 2.13 -2.11 -21.88
N PHE A 74 2.26 -3.31 -22.42
CA PHE A 74 1.43 -3.81 -23.51
C PHE A 74 0.60 -4.98 -23.02
N TYR A 75 -0.68 -4.94 -23.37
CA TYR A 75 -1.59 -6.06 -23.23
C TYR A 75 -1.71 -6.74 -24.60
N ASP A 76 -2.11 -8.01 -24.63
CA ASP A 76 -2.49 -8.64 -25.89
C ASP A 76 -3.71 -7.90 -26.49
N ALA A 77 -3.68 -7.64 -27.79
CA ALA A 77 -4.77 -6.99 -28.49
C ALA A 77 -5.95 -7.95 -28.73
N ASN A 78 -5.66 -9.26 -28.80
CA ASN A 78 -6.65 -10.31 -29.04
C ASN A 78 -6.48 -11.45 -28.02
N PRO A 79 -6.60 -11.18 -26.71
CA PRO A 79 -6.53 -12.25 -25.72
C PRO A 79 -7.65 -13.25 -26.01
N PRO A 80 -7.40 -14.58 -25.90
CA PRO A 80 -8.48 -15.55 -25.86
C PRO A 80 -9.51 -15.11 -24.81
N GLU A 81 -10.80 -15.27 -25.08
CA GLU A 81 -11.85 -14.89 -24.12
C GLU A 81 -11.51 -15.43 -22.72
N GLN A 82 -11.47 -14.54 -21.73
CA GLN A 82 -11.30 -14.86 -20.30
C GLN A 82 -9.94 -15.40 -19.82
N THR A 83 -8.81 -15.07 -20.45
CA THR A 83 -7.51 -15.36 -19.81
C THR A 83 -7.19 -14.33 -18.72
N TRP A 84 -7.87 -14.39 -17.58
CA TRP A 84 -7.44 -13.69 -16.37
C TRP A 84 -6.45 -14.56 -15.61
N VAL A 85 -5.38 -13.96 -15.09
CA VAL A 85 -4.34 -14.67 -14.33
C VAL A 85 -4.05 -13.89 -13.05
N LYS A 86 -3.48 -14.57 -12.05
CA LYS A 86 -3.04 -13.91 -10.82
C LYS A 86 -1.99 -12.85 -11.14
N GLY A 87 -2.03 -11.72 -10.43
CA GLY A 87 -1.09 -10.62 -10.59
C GLY A 87 0.37 -11.05 -10.61
N LYS A 88 0.78 -11.93 -9.69
CA LYS A 88 2.16 -12.44 -9.61
C LYS A 88 2.63 -13.21 -10.86
N ASP A 89 1.67 -13.81 -11.58
CA ASP A 89 1.86 -14.63 -12.78
C ASP A 89 1.57 -13.87 -14.08
N ALA A 90 1.12 -12.62 -14.00
CA ALA A 90 0.64 -11.84 -15.15
C ALA A 90 1.74 -11.25 -16.04
N PHE A 91 3.01 -11.53 -15.76
CA PHE A 91 4.14 -10.81 -16.33
C PHE A 91 5.02 -11.69 -17.22
N PRO A 92 5.65 -11.13 -18.27
CA PRO A 92 6.57 -11.87 -19.10
C PRO A 92 7.82 -12.30 -18.31
N PRO A 93 8.47 -13.42 -18.69
CA PRO A 93 9.72 -13.86 -18.08
C PRO A 93 10.78 -12.74 -18.10
N GLY A 94 11.53 -12.61 -16.99
CA GLY A 94 12.59 -11.60 -16.86
C GLY A 94 12.14 -10.22 -16.35
N THR A 95 10.84 -10.01 -16.12
CA THR A 95 10.37 -8.80 -15.42
C THR A 95 10.81 -8.84 -13.95
N SER A 96 11.53 -7.82 -13.48
CA SER A 96 12.02 -7.77 -12.09
C SER A 96 10.87 -7.65 -11.08
N ARG A 97 11.08 -8.10 -9.84
CA ARG A 97 10.05 -8.06 -8.78
C ARG A 97 9.58 -6.63 -8.52
N GLU A 98 10.50 -5.68 -8.48
CA GLU A 98 10.22 -4.26 -8.24
C GLU A 98 9.31 -3.69 -9.34
N LEU A 99 9.62 -4.00 -10.61
CA LEU A 99 8.79 -3.55 -11.73
C LEU A 99 7.42 -4.23 -11.73
N LYS A 100 7.34 -5.52 -11.39
CA LYS A 100 6.04 -6.21 -11.23
C LYS A 100 5.19 -5.51 -10.17
N MET A 101 5.73 -5.26 -8.98
CA MET A 101 5.00 -4.60 -7.90
C MET A 101 4.62 -3.17 -8.26
N GLY A 102 5.52 -2.42 -8.91
CA GLY A 102 5.22 -1.08 -9.38
C GLY A 102 4.08 -1.03 -10.40
N ILE A 103 4.02 -2.02 -11.30
CA ILE A 103 2.92 -2.17 -12.27
C ILE A 103 1.62 -2.61 -11.58
N LEU A 104 1.66 -3.60 -10.69
CA LEU A 104 0.45 -4.06 -9.97
C LEU A 104 -0.19 -2.93 -9.17
N LYS A 105 0.61 -2.05 -8.57
CA LYS A 105 0.17 -0.93 -7.72
C LYS A 105 0.05 0.39 -8.49
N LEU A 106 0.12 0.36 -9.81
CA LEU A 106 0.10 1.58 -10.61
C LEU A 106 -1.23 2.31 -10.43
N HIS A 107 -1.17 3.57 -10.01
CA HIS A 107 -2.32 4.42 -9.73
C HIS A 107 -3.22 3.94 -8.58
N THR A 108 -2.66 3.19 -7.63
CA THR A 108 -3.43 2.65 -6.49
C THR A 108 -3.09 3.30 -5.15
N CYS A 109 -2.30 4.38 -5.13
CA CYS A 109 -1.91 5.09 -3.91
C CYS A 109 -3.13 5.63 -3.13
N ASP A 110 -4.05 6.29 -3.84
CA ASP A 110 -5.29 6.77 -3.23
C ASP A 110 -6.14 5.62 -2.68
N MET A 111 -6.28 4.54 -3.47
CA MET A 111 -7.02 3.36 -3.06
C MET A 111 -6.40 2.70 -1.81
N SER A 112 -5.08 2.63 -1.73
CA SER A 112 -4.37 2.16 -0.53
C SER A 112 -4.80 2.95 0.70
N VAL A 113 -4.80 4.29 0.62
CA VAL A 113 -5.17 5.12 1.76
C VAL A 113 -6.64 4.97 2.10
N HIS A 114 -7.53 5.06 1.10
CA HIS A 114 -8.97 4.96 1.33
C HIS A 114 -9.39 3.65 2.01
N LEU A 115 -8.81 2.53 1.57
CA LEU A 115 -9.22 1.22 2.04
C LEU A 115 -8.62 0.84 3.40
N LEU A 116 -7.44 1.37 3.74
CA LEU A 116 -6.70 0.94 4.94
C LEU A 116 -6.66 2.00 6.05
N HIS A 117 -6.99 3.26 5.79
CA HIS A 117 -6.84 4.36 6.76
C HIS A 117 -7.57 4.10 8.08
N SER A 118 -8.85 3.73 8.05
CA SER A 118 -9.64 3.50 9.26
C SER A 118 -9.13 2.30 10.07
N HIS A 119 -8.73 1.23 9.39
CA HIS A 119 -8.20 0.02 10.03
C HIS A 119 -6.82 0.26 10.65
N LEU A 120 -5.94 0.95 9.92
CA LEU A 120 -4.61 1.32 10.41
C LEU A 120 -4.71 2.31 11.58
N THR A 121 -5.63 3.28 11.52
CA THR A 121 -5.92 4.20 12.63
C THR A 121 -6.31 3.44 13.89
N LYS A 122 -7.29 2.53 13.79
CA LYS A 122 -7.75 1.74 14.93
C LYS A 122 -6.65 0.86 15.52
N ALA A 123 -5.79 0.29 14.68
CA ALA A 123 -4.69 -0.56 15.15
C ALA A 123 -3.63 0.26 15.89
N LEU A 124 -3.23 1.41 15.33
CA LEU A 124 -2.17 2.27 15.90
C LEU A 124 -2.64 3.12 17.09
N GLU A 125 -3.94 3.38 17.22
CA GLU A 125 -4.53 4.04 18.40
C GLU A 125 -4.22 3.28 19.70
N THR A 126 -4.08 1.95 19.62
CA THR A 126 -3.76 1.10 20.80
C THR A 126 -2.40 1.41 21.44
N ILE A 127 -1.49 2.04 20.69
CA ILE A 127 -0.18 2.51 21.16
C ILE A 127 -0.10 4.04 21.22
N GLY A 128 -1.24 4.73 21.10
CA GLY A 128 -1.35 6.19 21.18
C GLY A 128 -0.84 6.93 19.93
N ALA A 129 -0.71 6.25 18.79
CA ALA A 129 -0.32 6.88 17.54
C ALA A 129 -1.55 7.34 16.73
N ARG A 130 -1.40 8.43 15.96
CA ARG A 130 -2.40 8.97 15.03
C ARG A 130 -1.99 8.68 13.59
N VAL A 131 -2.97 8.49 12.71
CA VAL A 131 -2.76 8.26 11.28
C VAL A 131 -3.52 9.31 10.47
N ASP A 132 -2.80 10.04 9.64
CA ASP A 132 -3.34 11.06 8.74
C ASP A 132 -3.12 10.63 7.27
N TRP A 133 -4.06 10.96 6.39
CA TRP A 133 -3.86 10.88 4.95
C TRP A 133 -3.15 12.14 4.46
N GLY A 134 -2.11 11.99 3.66
CA GLY A 134 -1.63 13.11 2.87
C GLY A 134 -1.16 12.77 1.47
N CYS A 135 -0.84 13.83 0.76
CA CYS A 135 -0.42 13.83 -0.62
C CYS A 135 0.93 14.55 -0.74
N VAL A 136 1.77 14.04 -1.63
CA VAL A 136 3.07 14.62 -1.98
C VAL A 136 3.19 14.77 -3.50
N ALA A 137 4.11 15.63 -3.96
CA ALA A 137 4.59 15.60 -5.33
C ALA A 137 5.74 14.57 -5.40
N PRO A 138 5.50 13.34 -5.89
CA PRO A 138 6.51 12.29 -5.81
C PRO A 138 7.68 12.56 -6.76
N LYS A 139 8.87 12.09 -6.41
CA LYS A 139 10.07 12.10 -7.25
C LYS A 139 10.30 10.69 -7.78
N PRO A 140 9.91 10.35 -9.02
CA PRO A 140 9.95 8.97 -9.49
C PRO A 140 11.34 8.59 -10.06
N HIS A 141 11.80 7.38 -9.76
CA HIS A 141 12.93 6.76 -10.45
C HIS A 141 12.51 6.12 -11.78
N ILE A 142 11.25 5.67 -11.86
CA ILE A 142 10.66 5.12 -13.08
C ILE A 142 9.31 5.75 -13.36
N LEU A 143 8.96 5.84 -14.63
CA LEU A 143 7.64 6.21 -15.12
C LEU A 143 7.02 5.00 -15.80
N ILE A 144 5.77 4.70 -15.49
CA ILE A 144 5.05 3.56 -16.06
C ILE A 144 3.82 4.09 -16.79
N LYS A 145 3.57 3.62 -18.01
CA LYS A 145 2.37 3.98 -18.79
C LYS A 145 1.83 2.81 -19.60
N GLY A 146 0.54 2.87 -19.93
CA GLY A 146 -0.05 2.00 -20.95
C GLY A 146 0.36 2.43 -22.35
N SER A 147 0.38 1.49 -23.29
CA SER A 147 0.67 1.75 -24.71
C SER A 147 -0.27 2.75 -25.39
N SER A 148 -1.52 2.86 -24.92
CA SER A 148 -2.56 3.74 -25.47
C SER A 148 -2.91 4.93 -24.58
N THR A 149 -2.23 5.12 -23.44
CA THR A 149 -2.59 6.15 -22.46
C THR A 149 -1.63 7.33 -22.53
N ASN A 150 -2.18 8.54 -22.54
CA ASN A 150 -1.38 9.73 -22.26
C ASN A 150 -0.83 9.62 -20.83
N PHE A 151 0.43 10.05 -20.67
CA PHE A 151 1.04 10.05 -19.36
C PHE A 151 0.42 11.16 -18.50
N HIS A 152 -0.10 10.78 -17.34
CA HIS A 152 -0.55 11.69 -16.30
C HIS A 152 0.22 11.39 -15.02
N PHE A 153 0.74 12.44 -14.39
CA PHE A 153 1.49 12.31 -13.16
C PHE A 153 0.73 12.96 -12.01
N PRO A 154 -0.11 12.18 -11.30
CA PRO A 154 -0.89 12.71 -10.20
C PRO A 154 0.00 12.96 -8.98
N LEU A 155 -0.57 13.65 -7.99
CA LEU A 155 -0.05 13.63 -6.64
C LEU A 155 -0.09 12.20 -6.09
N HIS A 156 0.79 11.90 -5.14
CA HIS A 156 0.92 10.57 -4.56
C HIS A 156 0.44 10.54 -3.13
N SER A 157 -0.43 9.59 -2.81
CA SER A 157 -1.03 9.46 -1.49
C SER A 157 -0.25 8.53 -0.57
N THR A 158 -0.08 8.96 0.67
CA THR A 158 0.66 8.25 1.73
C THR A 158 -0.05 8.37 3.07
N PHE A 159 0.34 7.51 4.02
CA PHE A 159 -0.01 7.67 5.42
C PHE A 159 1.08 8.49 6.14
N CYS A 160 0.68 9.49 6.90
CA CYS A 160 1.53 10.13 7.91
C CYS A 160 1.13 9.62 9.29
N ILE A 161 2.05 8.98 9.99
CA ILE A 161 1.82 8.40 11.31
C ILE A 161 2.57 9.25 12.34
N THR A 162 1.84 9.83 13.28
CA THR A 162 2.41 10.59 14.40
C THR A 162 2.39 9.71 15.65
N SER A 163 3.54 9.44 16.26
CA SER A 163 3.64 8.66 17.50
C SER A 163 3.07 9.44 18.71
N SER A 164 2.91 8.75 19.83
CA SER A 164 2.43 9.35 21.09
C SER A 164 3.37 10.43 21.64
N THR A 165 4.66 10.40 21.27
CA THR A 165 5.63 11.45 21.62
C THR A 165 5.80 12.52 20.54
N GLY A 166 5.07 12.41 19.42
CA GLY A 166 5.05 13.39 18.34
C GLY A 166 6.04 13.13 17.21
N ASN A 167 6.75 11.99 17.19
CA ASN A 167 7.60 11.63 16.05
C ASN A 167 6.75 11.27 14.83
N GLU A 168 7.15 11.74 13.65
CA GLU A 168 6.40 11.53 12.42
C GLU A 168 7.09 10.56 11.47
N PHE A 169 6.32 9.60 10.96
CA PHE A 169 6.75 8.59 10.00
C PHE A 169 5.81 8.58 8.78
N ILE A 170 6.36 8.24 7.61
CA ILE A 170 5.58 7.99 6.41
C ILE A 170 5.52 6.50 6.16
N ALA A 171 4.30 6.00 5.92
CA ALA A 171 4.07 4.69 5.35
C ALA A 171 3.47 4.85 3.94
N ASP A 172 4.18 4.33 2.95
CA ASP A 172 3.80 4.37 1.54
C ASP A 172 3.73 2.95 0.99
N PHE A 173 2.52 2.40 0.95
CA PHE A 173 2.30 1.02 0.51
C PHE A 173 2.42 0.84 -0.99
N THR A 174 2.68 1.92 -1.73
CA THR A 174 2.70 1.93 -3.19
C THR A 174 3.96 2.57 -3.76
N ILE A 175 5.00 2.73 -2.94
CA ILE A 175 6.25 3.41 -3.34
C ILE A 175 6.95 2.73 -4.54
N GLU A 176 6.71 1.44 -4.75
CA GLU A 176 7.28 0.67 -5.86
C GLU A 176 6.76 1.16 -7.22
N GLN A 177 5.58 1.78 -7.29
CA GLN A 177 5.05 2.36 -8.54
C GLN A 177 5.91 3.53 -9.04
N LEU A 178 6.72 4.11 -8.15
CA LEU A 178 7.67 5.19 -8.43
C LEU A 178 9.10 4.66 -8.65
N GLY A 179 9.31 3.34 -8.54
CA GLY A 179 10.60 2.69 -8.78
C GLY A 179 11.56 2.71 -7.59
N TYR A 180 11.07 2.95 -6.39
CA TYR A 180 11.85 2.76 -5.16
C TYR A 180 11.90 1.28 -4.76
N GLU A 181 12.94 0.93 -4.02
CA GLU A 181 13.08 -0.39 -3.42
C GLU A 181 12.04 -0.61 -2.31
N GLU A 182 11.76 -1.89 -2.04
CA GLU A 182 10.86 -2.30 -0.96
C GLU A 182 11.27 -1.72 0.39
N SER A 183 12.55 -1.54 0.68
CA SER A 183 13.01 -0.95 1.94
C SER A 183 12.49 0.47 2.22
N GLY A 184 12.08 1.21 1.18
CA GLY A 184 11.64 2.62 1.25
C GLY A 184 10.19 2.84 1.71
N TRP A 185 9.38 1.78 1.88
CA TRP A 185 7.95 1.92 2.17
C TRP A 185 7.65 2.55 3.54
N PHE A 186 8.57 2.47 4.51
CA PHE A 186 8.40 3.04 5.85
C PHE A 186 9.64 3.84 6.25
N CYS A 187 9.48 5.14 6.46
CA CYS A 187 10.60 5.98 6.88
C CYS A 187 10.18 7.17 7.75
N ASN A 188 11.18 7.85 8.33
CA ASN A 188 10.95 9.12 9.00
C ASN A 188 10.44 10.14 7.98
N LYS A 189 9.51 10.99 8.40
CA LYS A 189 8.85 11.94 7.49
C LYS A 189 9.84 12.87 6.78
N ASP A 190 10.80 13.45 7.49
CA ASP A 190 11.77 14.36 6.88
C ASP A 190 12.63 13.63 5.85
N THR A 191 13.07 12.41 6.18
CA THR A 191 13.81 11.54 5.26
C THR A 191 12.98 11.17 4.02
N TYR A 192 11.68 10.90 4.18
CA TYR A 192 10.79 10.64 3.04
C TYR A 192 10.67 11.87 2.15
N LEU A 193 10.44 13.05 2.74
CA LEU A 193 10.25 14.29 1.98
C LEU A 193 11.51 14.67 1.20
N GLU A 194 12.68 14.53 1.79
CA GLU A 194 13.95 14.82 1.12
C GLU A 194 14.23 13.86 -0.05
N ASN A 195 14.00 12.55 0.15
CA ASN A 195 14.42 11.54 -0.82
C ASN A 195 13.36 11.22 -1.86
N CYS A 196 12.08 11.24 -1.48
CA CYS A 196 10.98 10.68 -2.26
C CYS A 196 10.08 11.73 -2.91
N THR A 197 10.27 13.02 -2.63
CA THR A 197 9.40 14.10 -3.15
C THR A 197 10.20 15.15 -3.92
N MET A 198 9.51 15.88 -4.81
CA MET A 198 10.13 16.92 -5.63
C MET A 198 10.32 18.23 -4.88
N ASP A 199 9.41 18.56 -3.97
CA ASP A 199 9.31 19.88 -3.35
C ASP A 199 9.48 19.85 -1.82
N ALA A 200 9.79 18.67 -1.25
CA ALA A 200 9.89 18.43 0.18
C ALA A 200 8.63 18.84 0.95
N ARG A 201 7.45 18.74 0.31
CA ARG A 201 6.17 19.12 0.91
C ARG A 201 5.25 17.93 1.05
N TRP A 202 4.58 17.93 2.20
CA TRP A 202 3.45 17.08 2.49
C TRP A 202 2.24 17.96 2.76
N ARG A 203 1.10 17.60 2.19
CA ARG A 203 -0.18 18.22 2.54
C ARG A 203 -1.17 17.17 2.98
N ALA A 204 -2.06 17.53 3.89
CA ALA A 204 -3.20 16.68 4.21
C ALA A 204 -4.09 16.51 2.97
N GLY A 205 -4.67 15.32 2.83
CA GLY A 205 -5.77 15.09 1.90
C GLY A 205 -7.00 15.90 2.34
N THR A 206 -7.78 16.37 1.37
CA THR A 206 -9.00 17.15 1.63
C THR A 206 -10.24 16.27 1.62
N VAL A 207 -11.32 16.73 2.25
CA VAL A 207 -12.63 16.03 2.22
C VAL A 207 -13.13 15.88 0.78
N ALA A 208 -12.97 16.91 -0.06
CA ALA A 208 -13.36 16.85 -1.46
C ALA A 208 -12.61 15.76 -2.23
N GLU A 209 -11.30 15.59 -1.97
CA GLU A 209 -10.52 14.50 -2.56
C GLU A 209 -10.97 13.13 -2.05
N ALA A 210 -11.31 13.02 -0.76
CA ALA A 210 -11.87 11.78 -0.20
C ALA A 210 -13.18 11.39 -0.89
N ASP A 211 -14.06 12.37 -1.12
CA ASP A 211 -15.36 12.16 -1.77
C ASP A 211 -15.20 11.77 -3.25
N MET A 212 -14.33 12.47 -3.98
CA MET A 212 -14.00 12.14 -5.38
C MET A 212 -13.43 10.73 -5.49
N LEU A 213 -12.54 10.35 -4.58
CA LEU A 213 -11.96 9.02 -4.54
C LEU A 213 -13.02 7.95 -4.25
N LYS A 214 -13.87 8.18 -3.25
CA LYS A 214 -14.98 7.26 -2.93
C LYS A 214 -15.89 7.05 -4.14
N GLN A 215 -16.22 8.13 -4.86
CA GLN A 215 -16.99 8.03 -6.09
C GLN A 215 -16.26 7.21 -7.16
N SER A 216 -14.99 7.50 -7.42
CA SER A 216 -14.19 6.78 -8.43
C SER A 216 -14.04 5.29 -8.11
N LEU A 217 -13.88 4.92 -6.84
CA LEU A 217 -13.76 3.52 -6.43
C LEU A 217 -15.10 2.79 -6.53
N SER A 218 -16.21 3.48 -6.27
CA SER A 218 -17.56 2.88 -6.34
C SER A 218 -17.98 2.46 -7.75
N THR A 219 -17.34 3.00 -8.79
CA THR A 219 -17.63 2.67 -10.20
C THR A 219 -16.61 1.72 -10.82
N ASN A 220 -15.68 1.18 -10.03
CA ASN A 220 -14.60 0.32 -10.52
C ASN A 220 -14.71 -1.06 -9.85
N ASP A 221 -15.16 -2.07 -10.60
CA ASP A 221 -15.38 -3.44 -10.10
C ASP A 221 -14.13 -4.05 -9.45
N PHE A 222 -12.94 -3.75 -9.99
CA PHE A 222 -11.69 -4.20 -9.40
C PHE A 222 -11.46 -3.55 -8.03
N ALA A 223 -11.66 -2.23 -7.93
CA ALA A 223 -11.54 -1.51 -6.67
C ALA A 223 -12.56 -1.98 -5.63
N LEU A 224 -13.81 -2.26 -6.04
CA LEU A 224 -14.84 -2.82 -5.18
C LEU A 224 -14.43 -4.19 -4.63
N CYS A 225 -13.95 -5.09 -5.50
CA CYS A 225 -13.49 -6.42 -5.10
C CYS A 225 -12.30 -6.37 -4.12
N VAL A 226 -11.31 -5.51 -4.40
CA VAL A 226 -10.16 -5.29 -3.51
C VAL A 226 -10.62 -4.68 -2.18
N GLY A 227 -11.50 -3.69 -2.21
CA GLY A 227 -12.04 -3.03 -1.03
C GLY A 227 -12.81 -3.98 -0.11
N GLU A 228 -13.66 -4.82 -0.68
CA GLU A 228 -14.41 -5.82 0.09
C GLU A 228 -13.46 -6.88 0.68
N THR A 229 -12.44 -7.29 -0.07
CA THR A 229 -11.41 -8.22 0.41
C THR A 229 -10.66 -7.64 1.62
N ILE A 230 -10.19 -6.39 1.52
CA ILE A 230 -9.53 -5.69 2.63
C ILE A 230 -10.47 -5.59 3.83
N ARG A 231 -11.73 -5.19 3.61
CA ARG A 231 -12.73 -5.06 4.67
C ARG A 231 -12.95 -6.37 5.41
N VAL A 232 -13.09 -7.49 4.70
CA VAL A 232 -13.27 -8.82 5.32
C VAL A 232 -12.03 -9.21 6.10
N VAL A 233 -10.85 -9.13 5.47
CA VAL A 233 -9.57 -9.48 6.11
C VAL A 233 -9.34 -8.66 7.38
N CYS A 234 -9.45 -7.33 7.31
CA CYS A 234 -9.16 -6.44 8.44
C CYS A 234 -10.21 -6.49 9.55
N ASN A 235 -11.42 -7.00 9.30
CA ASN A 235 -12.43 -7.20 10.33
C ASN A 235 -12.35 -8.58 11.01
N GLU A 236 -11.87 -9.60 10.30
CA GLU A 236 -11.77 -10.98 10.81
C GLU A 236 -10.41 -11.30 11.44
N ILE A 237 -9.38 -10.50 11.16
CA ILE A 237 -8.03 -10.74 11.66
C ILE A 237 -7.95 -10.60 13.19
N ASP A 238 -7.55 -11.67 13.86
CA ASP A 238 -7.01 -11.60 15.22
C ASP A 238 -5.52 -11.30 15.10
N TRP A 239 -5.15 -10.04 15.33
CA TRP A 239 -3.77 -9.56 15.20
C TRP A 239 -2.77 -10.37 16.03
N LYS A 240 -3.16 -10.81 17.24
CA LYS A 240 -2.26 -11.55 18.13
C LYS A 240 -1.97 -12.95 17.62
N GLU A 241 -2.94 -13.59 16.98
CA GLU A 241 -2.75 -14.91 16.38
C GLU A 241 -2.06 -14.80 15.02
N TYR A 242 -2.39 -13.79 14.24
CA TYR A 242 -1.80 -13.57 12.92
C TYR A 242 -0.29 -13.29 13.00
N GLU A 243 0.16 -12.52 14.00
CA GLU A 243 1.59 -12.28 14.22
C GLU A 243 2.39 -13.56 14.50
N LYS A 244 1.76 -14.61 15.05
CA LYS A 244 2.42 -15.89 15.34
C LYS A 244 2.56 -16.77 14.11
N LEU A 245 1.83 -16.49 13.03
CA LEU A 245 1.90 -17.26 11.80
C LEU A 245 3.24 -17.01 11.09
N SER A 246 3.79 -18.06 10.48
CA SER A 246 4.92 -17.93 9.55
C SER A 246 4.47 -17.19 8.28
N GLU A 247 5.40 -16.60 7.54
CA GLU A 247 5.10 -15.89 6.29
C GLU A 247 4.31 -16.78 5.27
N PRO A 248 4.68 -18.05 5.02
CA PRO A 248 3.86 -18.94 4.19
C PRO A 248 2.44 -19.17 4.73
N ASP A 249 2.29 -19.31 6.05
CA ASP A 249 0.98 -19.52 6.68
C ASP A 249 0.10 -18.27 6.58
N ARG A 250 0.70 -17.08 6.66
CA ARG A 250 0.01 -15.79 6.45
C ARG A 250 -0.50 -15.66 5.04
N GLU A 251 0.31 -16.00 4.03
CA GLU A 251 -0.11 -16.01 2.62
C GLU A 251 -1.32 -16.95 2.41
N LEU A 252 -1.23 -18.19 2.90
CA LEU A 252 -2.32 -19.16 2.81
C LEU A 252 -3.58 -18.68 3.54
N TRP A 253 -3.42 -18.08 4.72
CA TRP A 253 -4.51 -17.52 5.50
C TRP A 253 -5.22 -16.41 4.71
N LEU A 254 -4.48 -15.52 4.06
CA LEU A 254 -5.03 -14.42 3.24
C LEU A 254 -5.73 -14.95 1.99
N GLN A 255 -5.12 -15.87 1.25
CA GLN A 255 -5.70 -16.50 0.05
C GLN A 255 -7.06 -17.16 0.34
N ALA A 256 -7.20 -17.80 1.51
CA ALA A 256 -8.47 -18.38 1.93
C ALA A 256 -9.59 -17.33 2.07
N ARG A 257 -9.30 -16.14 2.62
CA ARG A 257 -10.30 -15.06 2.79
C ARG A 257 -10.63 -14.40 1.46
N MET A 258 -9.63 -14.22 0.59
CA MET A 258 -9.87 -13.75 -0.78
C MET A 258 -10.83 -14.68 -1.53
N THR A 259 -10.68 -15.99 -1.34
CA THR A 259 -11.59 -17.00 -1.95
C THR A 259 -13.02 -16.86 -1.42
N ILE A 260 -13.19 -16.66 -0.11
CA ILE A 260 -14.51 -16.44 0.51
C ILE A 260 -15.18 -15.18 -0.07
N VAL A 261 -14.44 -14.07 -0.20
CA VAL A 261 -14.97 -12.82 -0.77
C VAL A 261 -15.42 -13.03 -2.22
N LYS A 262 -14.57 -13.68 -3.04
CA LYS A 262 -14.91 -14.01 -4.44
C LYS A 262 -16.15 -14.90 -4.53
N GLN A 263 -16.35 -15.85 -3.62
CA GLN A 263 -17.53 -16.72 -3.59
C GLN A 263 -18.80 -15.93 -3.28
N ARG A 264 -18.78 -15.07 -2.25
CA ARG A 264 -19.93 -14.23 -1.88
C ARG A 264 -20.36 -13.31 -3.02
N ALA A 265 -19.40 -12.64 -3.67
CA ALA A 265 -19.70 -11.76 -4.81
C ALA A 265 -20.35 -12.50 -5.98
N ARG A 266 -19.95 -13.76 -6.25
CA ARG A 266 -20.57 -14.61 -7.29
C ARG A 266 -21.98 -15.05 -6.91
N GLU A 267 -22.23 -15.30 -5.63
CA GLU A 267 -23.56 -15.69 -5.14
C GLU A 267 -24.54 -14.50 -5.19
N GLU A 268 -24.11 -13.31 -4.82
CA GLU A 268 -24.93 -12.08 -4.89
C GLU A 268 -25.29 -11.74 -6.35
N ASN A 269 -24.34 -11.78 -7.28
CA ASN A 269 -24.62 -11.56 -8.70
C ASN A 269 -25.61 -12.58 -9.28
N ARG A 270 -25.48 -13.86 -8.88
CA ARG A 270 -26.41 -14.92 -9.30
C ARG A 270 -27.83 -14.76 -8.76
N LEU A 271 -27.99 -14.09 -7.62
CA LEU A 271 -29.30 -13.80 -7.05
C LEU A 271 -29.96 -12.64 -7.80
N ASN A 272 -29.20 -11.59 -8.14
CA ASN A 272 -29.69 -10.46 -8.90
C ASN A 272 -30.13 -10.85 -10.33
N ASP A 273 -29.40 -11.75 -11.00
CA ASP A 273 -29.76 -12.24 -12.34
C ASP A 273 -31.08 -13.04 -12.37
N LYS A 274 -31.55 -13.54 -11.21
CA LYS A 274 -32.80 -14.32 -11.12
C LYS A 274 -34.03 -13.46 -10.84
N ASP A 275 -33.84 -12.23 -10.38
CA ASP A 275 -34.94 -11.30 -10.08
C ASP A 275 -35.37 -10.48 -11.33
N ASP A 276 -34.60 -10.59 -12.42
CA ASP A 276 -34.85 -9.94 -13.72
C ASP A 276 -35.49 -10.89 -14.77
N GLU A 277 -35.81 -12.14 -14.41
CA GLU A 277 -36.58 -13.11 -15.23
C GLU A 277 -38.07 -13.16 -14.86
#